data_AF-A0A345H1L0-F1
#
_entry.id   AF-A0A345H1L0-F1
#
_cell.length_a   1.000
_cell.length_b   1.000
_cell.length_c   1.000
_cell.angle_alpha   90.00
_cell.angle_beta   90.00
_cell.angle_gamma   90.00
#
_symmetry.space_group_name_H-M   'P 1'
#
loop_
_entity.id
_entity.type
_entity.pdbx_description
1 polymer ?
#
loop_
_entity_poly.entity_id
_entity_poly.type
_entity_poly.pdbx_seq_one_letter_code
_entity_poly.pdbx_strand_id
1 'polypeptide(L)'
;MNDKVRAKIAKVYELAKRGEYGEKEVAKKMLNKFIEKYNLNQQDIENIKKQEYRFKYTSKMEMWLITALVDYFIEDLNGVQMYRDTNGVKEIMIPLEYLDYVTVLSAYEYFRRHMRKQFEKACLLEIKRCRTRKTKNKRRAELQEIFFSKYIYASNLYKEHQIEQIDLSKVSKKELKDRLNLEAIEGGAYNTQVTTGLYLE
;
A
#
# COMPACT_ATOMS: atom_id res chain seq x y z
N MET A 1 -16.81 10.58 -18.05
CA MET A 1 -17.72 11.37 -17.18
C MET A 1 -16.95 12.55 -16.60
N ASN A 2 -17.55 13.74 -16.46
CA ASN A 2 -16.87 14.91 -15.88
C ASN A 2 -16.72 14.76 -14.35
N ASP A 3 -15.60 15.20 -13.77
CA ASP A 3 -15.33 15.17 -12.33
C ASP A 3 -16.42 15.84 -11.49
N LYS A 4 -17.00 16.94 -11.98
CA LYS A 4 -18.12 17.62 -11.31
C LYS A 4 -19.37 16.73 -11.21
N VAL A 5 -19.62 15.94 -12.25
CA VAL A 5 -20.74 14.99 -12.30
C VAL A 5 -20.45 13.82 -11.36
N ARG A 6 -19.22 13.31 -11.37
CA ARG A 6 -18.76 12.23 -10.46
C ARG A 6 -18.93 12.61 -9.00
N ALA A 7 -18.47 13.81 -8.62
CA ALA A 7 -18.62 14.33 -7.27
C ALA A 7 -20.09 14.50 -6.86
N LYS A 8 -20.97 14.90 -7.79
CA LYS A 8 -22.41 15.02 -7.51
C LYS A 8 -23.05 13.66 -7.25
N ILE A 9 -22.72 12.64 -8.06
CA ILE A 9 -23.25 11.29 -7.87
C ILE A 9 -22.73 10.70 -6.54
N ALA A 10 -21.45 10.89 -6.22
CA ALA A 10 -20.87 10.44 -4.94
C ALA A 10 -21.58 11.05 -3.72
N LYS A 11 -21.91 12.35 -3.76
CA LYS A 11 -22.69 13.01 -2.69
C LYS A 11 -24.10 12.42 -2.55
N VAL A 12 -24.79 12.22 -3.66
CA VAL A 12 -26.14 11.66 -3.66
C VAL A 12 -26.16 10.20 -3.19
N TYR A 13 -25.11 9.43 -3.53
CA TYR A 13 -24.93 8.07 -3.03
C TYR A 13 -24.78 8.01 -1.51
N GLU A 14 -23.97 8.90 -0.92
CA GLU A 14 -23.83 8.99 0.54
C GLU A 14 -25.15 9.35 1.23
N LEU A 15 -25.89 10.31 0.67
CA LEU A 15 -27.22 10.68 1.17
C LEU A 15 -28.22 9.53 1.07
N ALA A 16 -28.15 8.72 0.01
CA ALA A 16 -29.00 7.55 -0.15
C ALA A 16 -28.66 6.41 0.85
N LYS A 17 -27.41 6.32 1.30
CA LYS A 17 -26.98 5.37 2.35
C LYS A 17 -27.33 5.86 3.75
N ARG A 18 -26.96 7.10 4.09
CA ARG A 18 -26.95 7.65 5.46
C ARG A 18 -28.13 8.57 5.79
N GLY A 19 -28.88 9.04 4.79
CA GLY A 19 -29.99 9.95 5.01
C GLY A 19 -31.11 9.34 5.87
N GLU A 20 -31.85 10.20 6.56
CA GLU A 20 -32.98 9.82 7.41
C GLU A 20 -34.32 10.09 6.70
N TYR A 21 -35.31 9.24 6.93
CA TYR A 21 -36.69 9.39 6.44
C TYR A 21 -36.78 9.77 4.94
N GLY A 22 -37.49 10.86 4.62
CA GLY A 22 -37.81 11.27 3.24
C GLY A 22 -36.61 11.71 2.42
N GLU A 23 -35.53 12.17 3.05
CA GLU A 23 -34.30 12.56 2.35
C GLU A 23 -33.64 11.35 1.68
N LYS A 24 -33.69 10.19 2.35
CA LYS A 24 -33.17 8.92 1.82
C LYS A 24 -33.91 8.49 0.56
N GLU A 25 -35.23 8.59 0.55
CA GLU A 25 -36.06 8.19 -0.60
C GLU A 25 -35.86 9.12 -1.80
N VAL A 26 -35.76 10.43 -1.55
CA VAL A 26 -35.46 11.42 -2.59
C VAL A 26 -34.06 11.19 -3.17
N ALA A 27 -33.06 10.93 -2.32
CA ALA A 27 -31.69 10.63 -2.74
C ALA A 27 -31.62 9.33 -3.56
N LYS A 28 -32.34 8.27 -3.17
CA LYS A 28 -32.44 7.03 -3.95
C LYS A 28 -33.07 7.24 -5.33
N LYS A 29 -34.17 7.99 -5.41
CA LYS A 29 -34.81 8.33 -6.71
C LYS A 29 -33.87 9.13 -7.59
N MET A 30 -33.12 10.07 -7.01
CA MET A 30 -32.12 10.86 -7.74
C MET A 30 -30.93 10.00 -8.20
N LEU A 31 -30.47 9.07 -7.36
CA LEU A 31 -29.41 8.13 -7.69
C LEU A 31 -29.81 7.23 -8.87
N ASN A 32 -31.01 6.64 -8.84
CA ASN A 32 -31.52 5.80 -9.94
C ASN A 32 -31.58 6.55 -11.26
N LYS A 33 -32.00 7.83 -11.25
CA LYS A 33 -31.94 8.69 -12.45
C LYS A 33 -30.52 8.88 -12.98
N PHE A 34 -29.52 8.97 -12.11
CA PHE A 34 -28.12 9.06 -12.53
C PHE A 34 -27.61 7.72 -13.08
N ILE A 35 -27.99 6.60 -12.47
CA ILE A 35 -27.66 5.25 -12.94
C ILE A 35 -28.18 5.05 -14.37
N GLU A 36 -29.46 5.35 -14.60
CA GLU A 36 -30.08 5.23 -15.92
C GLU A 36 -29.46 6.21 -16.94
N LYS A 37 -29.27 7.49 -16.54
CA LYS A 37 -28.75 8.52 -17.44
C LYS A 37 -27.33 8.26 -17.90
N TYR A 38 -26.48 7.70 -17.04
CA TYR A 38 -25.07 7.46 -17.32
C TYR A 38 -24.75 5.97 -17.55
N ASN A 39 -25.77 5.11 -17.59
CA ASN A 39 -25.65 3.66 -17.76
C ASN A 39 -24.60 3.04 -16.82
N LEU A 40 -24.69 3.39 -15.53
CA LEU A 40 -23.73 2.96 -14.50
C LEU A 40 -24.10 1.59 -13.96
N ASN A 41 -23.12 0.73 -13.76
CA ASN A 41 -23.30 -0.53 -13.04
C ASN A 41 -23.00 -0.35 -11.55
N GLN A 42 -23.38 -1.35 -10.74
CA GLN A 42 -23.15 -1.33 -9.29
C GLN A 42 -21.67 -1.08 -8.91
N GLN A 43 -20.74 -1.68 -9.67
CA GLN A 43 -19.30 -1.48 -9.49
C GLN A 43 -18.85 -0.04 -9.77
N ASP A 44 -19.48 0.66 -10.73
CA ASP A 44 -19.14 2.05 -11.04
C ASP A 44 -19.55 3.00 -9.91
N ILE A 45 -20.65 2.67 -9.23
CA ILE A 45 -21.16 3.41 -8.07
C ILE A 45 -20.25 3.19 -6.87
N GLU A 46 -19.81 1.95 -6.63
CA GLU A 46 -18.90 1.62 -5.53
C GLU A 46 -17.52 2.26 -5.71
N ASN A 47 -17.02 2.31 -6.94
CA ASN A 47 -15.74 2.95 -7.26
C ASN A 47 -15.86 4.45 -7.56
N ILE A 48 -17.03 5.06 -7.38
CA ILE A 48 -17.27 6.45 -7.78
C ILE A 48 -16.39 7.44 -7.00
N LYS A 49 -16.02 7.09 -5.76
CA LYS A 49 -15.16 7.89 -4.89
C LYS A 49 -13.66 7.64 -5.11
N LYS A 50 -13.30 6.53 -5.73
CA LYS A 50 -11.90 6.20 -5.98
C LYS A 50 -11.32 7.10 -7.07
N GLN A 51 -10.12 7.61 -6.85
CA GLN A 51 -9.34 8.35 -7.83
C GLN A 51 -8.00 7.65 -8.03
N GLU A 52 -7.42 7.80 -9.21
CA GLU A 52 -6.10 7.26 -9.49
C GLU A 52 -5.04 8.16 -8.85
N TYR A 53 -4.37 7.63 -7.82
CA TYR A 53 -3.24 8.29 -7.19
C TYR A 53 -1.93 7.63 -7.61
N ARG A 54 -0.87 8.44 -7.68
CA ARG A 54 0.46 8.02 -8.14
C ARG A 54 1.47 8.02 -6.99
N PHE A 55 2.17 6.90 -6.83
CA PHE A 55 3.25 6.76 -5.85
C PHE A 55 4.58 6.60 -6.57
N LYS A 56 5.48 7.56 -6.36
CA LYS A 56 6.85 7.52 -6.89
C LYS A 56 7.73 6.59 -6.06
N TYR A 57 8.54 5.79 -6.74
CA TYR A 57 9.54 4.93 -6.11
C TYR A 57 10.88 5.00 -6.84
N THR A 58 11.97 4.72 -6.14
CA THR A 58 13.33 4.73 -6.70
C THR A 58 13.93 3.34 -6.76
N SER A 59 13.54 2.47 -5.83
CA SER A 59 14.10 1.13 -5.62
C SER A 59 13.03 0.04 -5.59
N LYS A 60 13.44 -1.22 -5.80
CA LYS A 60 12.56 -2.40 -5.70
C LYS A 60 11.94 -2.53 -4.30
N MET A 61 12.70 -2.21 -3.25
CA MET A 61 12.20 -2.23 -1.86
C MET A 61 11.13 -1.16 -1.62
N GLU A 62 11.27 0.03 -2.18
CA GLU A 62 10.22 1.07 -2.06
C GLU A 62 8.93 0.65 -2.77
N MET A 63 9.06 0.00 -3.94
CA MET A 63 7.92 -0.58 -4.63
C MET A 63 7.22 -1.66 -3.79
N TRP A 64 7.99 -2.57 -3.17
CA TRP A 64 7.45 -3.58 -2.26
C TRP A 64 6.80 -2.96 -1.03
N LEU A 65 7.39 -1.89 -0.48
CA LEU A 65 6.85 -1.18 0.66
C LEU A 65 5.49 -0.58 0.34
N ILE A 66 5.32 0.06 -0.83
CA ILE A 66 4.02 0.58 -1.27
C ILE A 66 3.00 -0.55 -1.32
N THR A 67 3.34 -1.69 -1.93
CA THR A 67 2.42 -2.85 -1.99
C THR A 67 2.04 -3.36 -0.61
N ALA A 68 3.00 -3.50 0.31
CA ALA A 68 2.74 -3.96 1.67
C ALA A 68 1.87 -2.98 2.45
N LEU A 69 2.08 -1.67 2.30
CA LEU A 69 1.28 -0.64 2.97
C LEU A 69 -0.15 -0.60 2.45
N VAL A 70 -0.32 -0.72 1.13
CA VAL A 70 -1.65 -0.75 0.50
C VAL A 70 -2.41 -1.96 1.00
N ASP A 71 -1.78 -3.14 0.98
CA ASP A 71 -2.42 -4.36 1.50
C ASP A 71 -2.73 -4.25 2.99
N TYR A 72 -1.81 -3.72 3.81
CA TYR A 72 -2.03 -3.57 5.23
C TYR A 72 -3.19 -2.61 5.58
N PHE A 73 -3.24 -1.43 4.94
CA PHE A 73 -4.25 -0.41 5.27
C PHE A 73 -5.58 -0.60 4.56
N ILE A 74 -5.62 -1.34 3.44
CA ILE A 74 -6.82 -1.48 2.62
C ILE A 74 -7.29 -2.94 2.70
N GLU A 75 -8.40 -3.16 3.40
CA GLU A 75 -8.96 -4.49 3.62
C GLU A 75 -9.52 -5.10 2.33
N ASP A 76 -10.12 -4.29 1.45
CA ASP A 76 -10.76 -4.75 0.22
C ASP A 76 -9.96 -4.34 -1.03
N LEU A 77 -8.87 -5.08 -1.26
CA LEU A 77 -8.07 -4.99 -2.48
C LEU A 77 -8.77 -5.58 -3.71
N ASN A 78 -9.96 -6.19 -3.57
CA ASN A 78 -10.67 -6.81 -4.68
C ASN A 78 -11.01 -5.76 -5.74
N GLY A 79 -10.21 -5.72 -6.80
CA GLY A 79 -10.35 -4.78 -7.91
C GLY A 79 -9.38 -3.59 -7.90
N VAL A 80 -8.51 -3.45 -6.90
CA VAL A 80 -7.43 -2.44 -6.95
C VAL A 80 -6.29 -2.97 -7.81
N GLN A 81 -6.39 -2.76 -9.12
CA GLN A 81 -5.29 -3.07 -10.03
C GLN A 81 -4.19 -2.01 -9.87
N MET A 82 -3.02 -2.43 -9.38
CA MET A 82 -1.83 -1.60 -9.32
C MET A 82 -1.14 -1.61 -10.68
N TYR A 83 -1.08 -0.46 -11.35
CA TYR A 83 -0.40 -0.35 -12.64
C TYR A 83 0.99 0.26 -12.44
N ARG A 84 1.99 -0.32 -13.10
CA ARG A 84 3.30 0.33 -13.23
C ARG A 84 3.28 1.21 -14.47
N ASP A 85 3.76 2.44 -14.33
CA ASP A 85 3.95 3.28 -15.50
C ASP A 85 5.08 2.69 -16.38
N THR A 86 4.77 2.47 -17.66
CA THR A 86 5.69 1.91 -18.66
C THR A 86 6.47 3.00 -19.40
N ASN A 87 6.15 4.28 -19.20
CA ASN A 87 6.74 5.42 -19.90
C ASN A 87 8.11 5.86 -19.32
N GLY A 88 8.85 4.94 -18.71
CA GLY A 88 10.15 5.22 -18.11
C GLY A 88 10.11 5.96 -16.77
N VAL A 89 8.90 6.21 -16.23
CA VAL A 89 8.71 6.83 -14.91
C VAL A 89 8.47 5.74 -13.87
N LYS A 90 9.20 5.77 -12.76
CA LYS A 90 9.03 4.80 -11.66
C LYS A 90 7.87 5.20 -10.76
N GLU A 91 6.66 4.94 -11.23
CA GLU A 91 5.41 5.23 -10.52
C GLU A 91 4.49 4.02 -10.49
N ILE A 92 3.77 3.88 -9.37
CA ILE A 92 2.66 2.95 -9.24
C ILE A 92 1.38 3.77 -9.18
N MET A 93 0.42 3.44 -10.05
CA MET A 93 -0.92 4.02 -10.04
C MET A 93 -1.86 3.09 -9.28
N ILE A 94 -2.60 3.65 -8.33
CA ILE A 94 -3.49 2.90 -7.45
C ILE A 94 -4.83 3.66 -7.33
N PRO A 95 -5.96 3.02 -7.66
CA PRO A 95 -7.28 3.61 -7.43
C PRO A 95 -7.64 3.55 -5.95
N LEU A 96 -7.65 4.70 -5.26
CA LEU A 96 -7.91 4.81 -3.82
C LEU A 96 -8.94 5.89 -3.52
N GLU A 97 -9.63 5.79 -2.38
CA GLU A 97 -10.30 6.97 -1.82
C GLU A 97 -9.25 7.97 -1.29
N TYR A 98 -9.62 9.25 -1.20
CA TYR A 98 -8.68 10.30 -0.79
C TYR A 98 -8.08 10.07 0.61
N LEU A 99 -8.89 9.57 1.57
CA LEU A 99 -8.42 9.31 2.93
C LEU A 99 -7.43 8.14 2.96
N ASP A 100 -7.70 7.07 2.21
CA ASP A 100 -6.78 5.93 2.07
C ASP A 100 -5.47 6.38 1.42
N TYR A 101 -5.55 7.21 0.37
CA TYR A 101 -4.38 7.79 -0.27
C TYR A 101 -3.52 8.58 0.72
N VAL A 102 -4.10 9.47 1.52
CA VAL A 102 -3.36 10.25 2.52
C VAL A 102 -2.72 9.34 3.56
N THR A 103 -3.44 8.30 4.01
CA THR A 103 -2.94 7.33 4.99
C THR A 103 -1.74 6.55 4.45
N VAL A 104 -1.86 5.98 3.25
CA VAL A 104 -0.79 5.24 2.59
C VAL A 104 0.40 6.16 2.26
N LEU A 105 0.16 7.39 1.80
CA LEU A 105 1.21 8.36 1.48
C LEU A 105 2.02 8.75 2.71
N SER A 106 1.34 9.13 3.80
CA SER A 106 2.02 9.51 5.05
C SER A 106 2.82 8.34 5.64
N ALA A 107 2.25 7.14 5.64
CA ALA A 107 2.94 5.93 6.07
C ALA A 107 4.16 5.65 5.18
N TYR A 108 4.00 5.72 3.85
CA TYR A 108 5.08 5.49 2.90
C TYR A 108 6.23 6.47 3.09
N GLU A 109 5.95 7.77 3.27
CA GLU A 109 6.96 8.80 3.53
C GLU A 109 7.79 8.51 4.79
N TYR A 110 7.14 8.02 5.84
CA TYR A 110 7.81 7.61 7.08
C TYR A 110 8.64 6.33 6.86
N PHE A 111 7.98 5.24 6.46
CA PHE A 111 8.61 3.93 6.37
C PHE A 111 9.74 3.88 5.35
N ARG A 112 9.64 4.58 4.21
CA ARG A 112 10.70 4.58 3.20
C ARG A 112 12.01 5.17 3.74
N ARG A 113 11.91 6.24 4.54
CA ARG A 113 13.06 6.92 5.15
C ARG A 113 13.68 6.05 6.25
N HIS A 114 12.83 5.45 7.08
CA HIS A 114 13.27 4.57 8.16
C HIS A 114 13.92 3.28 7.62
N MET A 115 13.23 2.59 6.71
CA MET A 115 13.69 1.38 6.03
C MET A 115 15.05 1.59 5.36
N ARG A 116 15.24 2.72 4.66
CA ARG A 116 16.51 3.04 4.02
C ARG A 116 17.65 3.16 5.02
N LYS A 117 17.44 3.85 6.14
CA LYS A 117 18.45 3.99 7.21
C LYS A 117 18.82 2.63 7.80
N GLN A 118 17.82 1.78 8.09
CA GLN A 118 18.04 0.43 8.62
C GLN A 118 18.81 -0.45 7.62
N PHE A 119 18.45 -0.40 6.33
CA PHE A 119 19.16 -1.14 5.29
C PHE A 119 20.62 -0.69 5.15
N GLU A 120 20.87 0.63 5.18
CA GLU A 120 22.23 1.18 5.12
C GLU A 120 23.05 0.78 6.36
N LYS A 121 22.44 0.72 7.55
CA LYS A 121 23.12 0.28 8.78
C LYS A 121 23.46 -1.21 8.75
N ALA A 122 22.52 -2.05 8.34
CA ALA A 122 22.65 -3.50 8.43
C ALA A 122 23.38 -4.15 7.25
N CYS A 123 23.09 -3.74 6.01
CA CYS A 123 23.51 -4.47 4.81
C CYS A 123 24.72 -3.86 4.08
N LEU A 124 25.03 -2.58 4.34
CA LEU A 124 26.01 -1.84 3.54
C LEU A 124 27.45 -2.34 3.73
N LEU A 125 27.81 -2.78 4.95
CA LEU A 125 29.11 -3.37 5.24
C LEU A 125 29.33 -4.67 4.45
N GLU A 126 28.35 -5.56 4.46
CA GLU A 126 28.42 -6.84 3.72
C GLU A 126 28.50 -6.62 2.21
N ILE A 127 27.79 -5.63 1.68
CA ILE A 127 27.88 -5.28 0.24
C ILE A 127 29.25 -4.69 -0.10
N LYS A 128 29.83 -3.86 0.77
CA LYS A 128 31.15 -3.24 0.54
C LYS A 128 32.29 -4.27 0.50
N ARG A 129 32.15 -5.40 1.19
CA ARG A 129 33.14 -6.50 1.16
C ARG A 129 33.27 -7.15 -0.22
N CYS A 130 32.21 -7.11 -1.05
CA CYS A 130 32.29 -7.60 -2.42
C CYS A 130 33.17 -6.69 -3.28
N ARG A 131 34.06 -7.27 -4.12
CA ARG A 131 35.03 -6.48 -4.91
C ARG A 131 34.42 -5.87 -6.17
N THR A 132 33.71 -6.68 -6.97
CA THR A 132 33.25 -6.27 -8.31
C THR A 132 31.82 -5.74 -8.31
N ARG A 133 31.46 -4.90 -9.28
CA ARG A 133 30.09 -4.37 -9.43
C ARG A 133 29.05 -5.49 -9.58
N LYS A 134 29.38 -6.54 -10.34
CA LYS A 134 28.51 -7.72 -10.54
C LYS A 134 28.21 -8.44 -9.23
N THR A 135 29.23 -8.69 -8.41
CA THR A 135 29.06 -9.36 -7.11
C THR A 135 28.34 -8.48 -6.09
N LYS A 136 28.63 -7.17 -6.06
CA LYS A 136 27.89 -6.19 -5.23
C LYS A 136 26.40 -6.16 -5.56
N ASN A 137 26.04 -6.13 -6.83
CA ASN A 137 24.64 -6.10 -7.26
C ASN A 137 23.89 -7.38 -6.91
N LYS A 138 24.51 -8.55 -7.15
CA LYS A 138 23.93 -9.84 -6.75
C LYS A 138 23.72 -9.91 -5.24
N ARG A 139 24.74 -9.53 -4.46
CA ARG A 139 24.66 -9.53 -3.00
C ARG A 139 23.60 -8.57 -2.47
N ARG A 140 23.45 -7.40 -3.09
CA ARG A 140 22.40 -6.44 -2.76
C ARG A 140 21.02 -7.04 -2.99
N ALA A 141 20.78 -7.72 -4.12
CA ALA A 141 19.49 -8.35 -4.39
C ALA A 141 19.14 -9.42 -3.35
N GLU A 142 20.08 -10.31 -3.02
CA GLU A 142 19.91 -11.34 -1.98
C GLU A 142 19.54 -10.72 -0.62
N LEU A 143 20.30 -9.70 -0.18
CA LEU A 143 20.06 -9.06 1.11
C LEU A 143 18.78 -8.23 1.15
N GLN A 144 18.36 -7.63 0.02
CA GLN A 144 17.13 -6.84 -0.04
C GLN A 144 15.89 -7.68 0.25
N GLU A 145 15.84 -8.92 -0.25
CA GLU A 145 14.69 -9.81 -0.03
C GLU A 145 14.59 -10.23 1.44
N ILE A 146 15.72 -10.65 2.04
CA ILE A 146 15.77 -11.09 3.45
C ILE A 146 15.53 -9.90 4.40
N PHE A 147 16.14 -8.75 4.11
CA PHE A 147 15.96 -7.55 4.91
C PHE A 147 14.50 -7.08 4.87
N PHE A 148 13.88 -7.05 3.69
CA PHE A 148 12.54 -6.52 3.53
C PHE A 148 11.51 -7.34 4.31
N SER A 149 11.56 -8.67 4.22
CA SER A 149 10.64 -9.54 4.97
C SER A 149 10.78 -9.36 6.49
N LYS A 150 12.02 -9.32 6.98
CA LYS A 150 12.28 -9.05 8.41
C LYS A 150 11.81 -7.67 8.84
N TYR A 151 12.03 -6.65 8.02
CA TYR A 151 11.61 -5.29 8.31
C TYR A 151 10.08 -5.15 8.39
N ILE A 152 9.36 -5.76 7.45
CA ILE A 152 7.88 -5.78 7.46
C ILE A 152 7.34 -6.49 8.70
N TYR A 153 7.94 -7.64 9.06
CA TYR A 153 7.58 -8.37 10.27
C TYR A 153 7.84 -7.53 11.54
N ALA A 154 9.05 -6.96 11.67
CA ALA A 154 9.39 -6.11 12.81
C ALA A 154 8.55 -4.83 12.90
N SER A 155 8.00 -4.36 11.77
CA SER A 155 7.12 -3.19 11.69
C SER A 155 5.64 -3.53 11.87
N ASN A 156 5.28 -4.80 12.07
CA ASN A 156 3.90 -5.29 12.12
C ASN A 156 3.05 -4.88 10.90
N LEU A 157 3.65 -4.83 9.71
CA LEU A 157 2.98 -4.45 8.46
C LEU A 157 2.52 -5.69 7.67
N TYR A 158 1.88 -6.64 8.35
CA TYR A 158 1.39 -7.89 7.76
C TYR A 158 0.01 -8.25 8.29
N LYS A 159 -0.73 -9.04 7.52
CA LYS A 159 -1.97 -9.70 7.98
C LYS A 159 -1.64 -11.12 8.44
N GLU A 160 -2.40 -11.65 9.40
CA GLU A 160 -2.10 -12.96 10.03
C GLU A 160 -1.97 -14.12 9.02
N HIS A 161 -2.77 -14.10 7.96
CA HIS A 161 -2.75 -15.12 6.91
C HIS A 161 -1.48 -15.10 6.02
N GLN A 162 -0.65 -14.06 6.14
CA GLN A 162 0.59 -13.90 5.36
C GLN A 162 1.83 -14.42 6.08
N ILE A 163 1.66 -14.87 7.33
CA ILE A 163 2.77 -15.37 8.13
C ILE A 163 3.09 -16.80 7.68
N GLU A 164 4.17 -16.95 6.93
CA GLU A 164 4.71 -18.26 6.59
C GLU A 164 5.75 -18.70 7.64
N GLN A 165 5.59 -19.91 8.16
CA GLN A 165 6.62 -20.53 9.01
C GLN A 165 7.74 -21.07 8.12
N ILE A 166 8.95 -20.53 8.30
CA ILE A 166 10.12 -20.95 7.53
C ILE A 166 10.85 -22.05 8.28
N ASP A 167 10.97 -23.20 7.63
CA ASP A 167 11.77 -24.32 8.12
C ASP A 167 13.27 -24.02 7.95
N LEU A 168 13.91 -23.62 9.05
CA LEU A 168 15.32 -23.22 9.12
C LEU A 168 16.28 -24.36 8.73
N SER A 169 15.84 -25.62 8.78
CA SER A 169 16.68 -26.79 8.45
C SER A 169 16.99 -26.90 6.95
N LYS A 170 16.14 -26.31 6.10
CA LYS A 170 16.26 -26.35 4.63
C LYS A 170 17.02 -25.16 4.05
N VAL A 171 17.36 -24.18 4.90
CA VAL A 171 17.99 -22.92 4.50
C VAL A 171 19.51 -23.11 4.40
N SER A 172 20.14 -22.49 3.38
CA SER A 172 21.60 -22.53 3.23
C SER A 172 22.29 -21.90 4.46
N LYS A 173 23.43 -22.47 4.90
CA LYS A 173 24.25 -21.93 6.01
C LYS A 173 24.56 -20.43 5.84
N LYS A 174 24.75 -19.98 4.60
CA LYS A 174 25.00 -18.58 4.26
C LYS A 174 23.76 -17.71 4.54
N GLU A 175 22.60 -18.14 4.09
CA GLU A 175 21.33 -17.43 4.29
C GLU A 175 20.93 -17.41 5.77
N LEU A 176 21.19 -18.50 6.51
CA LEU A 176 20.96 -18.55 7.95
C LEU A 176 21.80 -17.50 8.69
N LYS A 177 23.10 -17.39 8.35
CA LYS A 177 23.97 -16.34 8.92
C LYS A 177 23.47 -14.93 8.58
N ASP A 178 23.02 -14.71 7.35
CA ASP A 178 22.47 -13.42 6.93
C ASP A 178 21.19 -13.08 7.70
N ARG A 179 20.31 -14.05 7.92
CA ARG A 179 19.11 -13.88 8.74
C ARG A 179 19.47 -13.51 10.18
N LEU A 180 20.42 -14.21 10.81
CA LEU A 180 20.86 -13.90 12.17
C LEU A 180 21.44 -12.48 12.28
N ASN A 181 22.28 -12.07 11.32
CA ASN A 181 22.84 -10.72 11.29
C ASN A 181 21.77 -9.61 11.16
N LEU A 182 20.61 -9.96 10.60
CA LEU A 182 19.48 -9.07 10.39
C LEU A 182 18.42 -9.19 11.49
N GLU A 183 18.65 -9.91 12.59
CA GLU A 183 17.73 -9.96 13.73
C GLU A 183 17.66 -8.64 14.51
N ALA A 184 18.74 -7.86 14.51
CA ALA A 184 18.81 -6.58 15.21
C ALA A 184 18.14 -5.41 14.45
N ILE A 185 17.37 -5.69 13.39
CA ILE A 185 16.66 -4.64 12.65
C ILE A 185 15.50 -4.13 13.49
N GLU A 186 15.51 -2.84 13.79
CA GLU A 186 14.36 -2.15 14.37
C GLU A 186 13.33 -1.90 13.26
N GLY A 187 12.10 -2.36 13.48
CA GLY A 187 10.95 -2.03 12.62
C GLY A 187 10.53 -0.57 12.77
N GLY A 188 9.79 -0.04 11.81
CA GLY A 188 9.16 1.27 11.96
C GLY A 188 7.92 1.18 12.84
N ALA A 189 7.68 2.19 13.66
CA ALA A 189 6.45 2.35 14.42
C ALA A 189 5.65 3.52 13.85
N TYR A 190 4.53 3.22 13.18
CA TYR A 190 3.66 4.23 12.59
C TYR A 190 2.28 4.16 13.22
N ASN A 191 1.95 5.19 14.02
CA ASN A 191 0.61 5.39 14.54
C ASN A 191 -0.18 6.17 13.48
N THR A 192 -1.26 5.58 12.98
CA THR A 192 -2.18 6.26 12.07
C THR A 192 -2.75 7.50 12.75
N GLN A 193 -2.42 8.68 12.21
CA GLN A 193 -2.93 9.96 12.73
C GLN A 193 -4.39 10.22 12.33
N VAL A 194 -4.86 9.53 11.30
CA VAL A 194 -6.21 9.64 10.76
C VAL A 194 -6.79 8.24 10.81
N THR A 195 -7.46 7.90 11.91
CA THR A 195 -8.54 6.93 11.80
C THR A 195 -9.57 7.53 10.85
N THR A 196 -10.21 6.71 10.03
CA THR A 196 -11.43 7.11 9.34
C THR A 196 -12.24 7.96 10.31
N GLY A 197 -12.69 9.16 9.91
CA GLY A 197 -13.33 10.13 10.81
C GLY A 197 -14.62 9.67 11.51
N LEU A 198 -14.86 8.35 11.60
CA LEU A 198 -15.72 7.66 12.54
C LEU A 198 -15.07 7.61 13.93
N TYR A 199 -14.97 8.77 14.58
CA TYR A 199 -15.15 8.81 16.03
C TYR A 199 -16.48 9.53 16.30
N LEU A 200 -17.56 8.77 16.18
CA LEU A 200 -18.85 9.06 16.79
C LEU A 200 -19.48 7.72 17.18
N GLU A 201 -18.98 7.14 18.27
CA GLU A 201 -19.78 6.39 19.24
C GLU A 201 -19.29 6.75 20.65
#